data_AF-A0AAD7HHC4-F1
#
_entry.id   AF-A0AAD7HHC4-F1
#
_cell.length_a   1.000
_cell.length_b   1.000
_cell.length_c   1.000
_cell.angle_alpha   90.00
_cell.angle_beta   90.00
_cell.angle_gamma   90.00
#
_symmetry.space_group_name_H-M   'P 1'
#
loop_
_entity.id
_entity.type
_entity.pdbx_description
1 polymer ?
#
loop_
_entity_poly.entity_id
_entity_poly.type
_entity_poly.pdbx_seq_one_letter_code
_entity_poly.pdbx_strand_id
1 'polypeptide(L)'
;MAKKSKAAKAAAAESSSLNSTSNAKPSQKSSPSTSSGSGSAAKTKQLEQEVPPPPPTFFPFASYTATVGVHTTLLVFTALFLPQAVTPTLHELFESSSSSQRSGDAQGRTQAQQTSLDRPQHPFLDALTLDPVATLICVCVGAALLQGWWGGWVRGWGVDYALRRSEYALQGGRPRGEMNKKEEKDAEVERRVERANVDGRKFANLLNAWLVTGAFALLFYAVLILFGAPLLSHIAHTALLAVLLAVLTAFPASYALGSPTSSETTRFTWLRLFAEFDPHTPLERALLYPAVGALVGAWAGAVPMALDWDRAWQTYPLPPLFGAVAGYVLASLGALTVSGVRFFAEEDMRMRREAAASGR
;
A
#
# COMPACT_ATOMS: atom_id res chain seq x y z
N MET A 1 33.13 7.31 21.63
CA MET A 1 32.15 6.62 20.75
C MET A 1 31.70 5.23 21.24
N ALA A 2 32.34 4.57 22.22
CA ALA A 2 31.88 3.25 22.72
C ALA A 2 30.82 3.29 23.85
N LYS A 3 30.72 4.36 24.65
CA LYS A 3 29.75 4.46 25.77
C LYS A 3 28.31 4.78 25.33
N LYS A 4 28.09 5.45 24.19
CA LYS A 4 26.75 5.76 23.65
C LYS A 4 26.08 4.55 22.96
N SER A 5 26.87 3.59 22.49
CA SER A 5 26.38 2.34 21.87
C SER A 5 25.73 1.40 22.90
N LYS A 6 26.18 1.43 24.16
CA LYS A 6 25.61 0.60 25.24
C LYS A 6 24.26 1.12 25.77
N ALA A 7 24.04 2.44 25.73
CA ALA A 7 22.79 3.07 26.17
C ALA A 7 21.62 2.80 25.20
N ALA A 8 21.88 2.84 23.88
CA ALA A 8 20.87 2.51 22.87
C ALA A 8 20.45 1.03 22.90
N LYS A 9 21.36 0.13 23.31
CA LYS A 9 21.08 -1.31 23.42
C LYS A 9 20.35 -1.68 24.73
N ALA A 10 20.48 -0.87 25.78
CA ALA A 10 19.74 -1.05 27.04
C ALA A 10 18.28 -0.59 26.92
N ALA A 11 18.02 0.53 26.23
CA ALA A 11 16.65 1.01 26.00
C ALA A 11 15.79 0.10 25.12
N ALA A 12 16.41 -0.73 24.27
CA ALA A 12 15.72 -1.72 23.45
C ALA A 12 15.39 -3.03 24.19
N ALA A 13 16.01 -3.28 25.36
CA ALA A 13 15.76 -4.48 26.18
C ALA A 13 14.68 -4.26 27.24
N GLU A 14 14.36 -3.00 27.58
CA GLU A 14 13.38 -2.65 28.61
C GLU A 14 11.95 -2.48 28.05
N SER A 15 11.80 -2.35 26.73
CA SER A 15 10.49 -2.35 26.05
C SER A 15 9.94 -3.74 25.74
N SER A 16 10.69 -4.82 26.00
CA SER A 16 10.28 -6.21 25.74
C SER A 16 9.68 -6.93 26.96
N SER A 17 9.64 -6.29 28.13
CA SER A 17 9.12 -6.90 29.38
C SER A 17 7.71 -6.47 29.78
N LEU A 18 7.03 -5.62 29.00
CA LEU A 18 5.68 -5.15 29.29
C LEU A 18 4.71 -5.54 28.17
N ASN A 19 4.37 -6.83 28.09
CA ASN A 19 3.04 -7.33 27.68
C ASN A 19 3.00 -8.88 27.71
N SER A 20 3.01 -9.45 28.91
CA SER A 20 2.43 -10.77 29.20
C SER A 20 1.77 -10.65 30.58
N THR A 21 0.45 -10.56 30.66
CA THR A 21 -0.47 -11.65 31.06
C THR A 21 -1.88 -11.04 31.04
N SER A 22 -2.81 -11.55 30.22
CA SER A 22 -3.70 -12.70 30.48
C SER A 22 -4.86 -12.41 31.44
N ASN A 23 -6.07 -12.41 30.88
CA ASN A 23 -7.37 -12.56 31.53
C ASN A 23 -7.44 -13.73 32.53
N ALA A 24 -8.15 -13.54 33.65
CA ALA A 24 -8.88 -14.60 34.35
C ALA A 24 -10.10 -14.04 35.13
N LYS A 25 -11.19 -14.81 35.11
CA LYS A 25 -12.57 -14.55 35.61
C LYS A 25 -12.70 -14.53 37.16
N PRO A 26 -13.89 -14.16 37.72
CA PRO A 26 -14.08 -13.74 39.12
C PRO A 26 -14.48 -14.89 40.05
N SER A 27 -14.19 -14.73 41.35
CA SER A 27 -14.94 -15.39 42.43
C SER A 27 -14.78 -14.66 43.78
N GLN A 28 -15.78 -14.87 44.63
CA GLN A 28 -16.18 -14.16 45.85
C GLN A 28 -15.24 -14.35 47.05
N LYS A 29 -15.18 -13.38 47.99
CA LYS A 29 -15.84 -13.36 49.32
C LYS A 29 -15.15 -12.43 50.35
N SER A 30 -15.97 -11.88 51.25
CA SER A 30 -15.74 -11.37 52.62
C SER A 30 -15.13 -9.97 52.88
N SER A 31 -15.94 -9.15 53.56
CA SER A 31 -15.68 -7.86 54.25
C SER A 31 -15.06 -8.09 55.66
N PRO A 32 -14.99 -7.08 56.56
CA PRO A 32 -14.33 -5.76 56.50
C PRO A 32 -13.34 -5.57 57.68
N SER A 33 -12.39 -4.63 57.59
CA SER A 33 -11.83 -4.02 58.81
C SER A 33 -11.34 -2.59 58.59
N THR A 34 -11.94 -1.71 59.38
CA THR A 34 -11.57 -0.33 59.63
C THR A 34 -10.27 -0.26 60.43
N SER A 35 -9.33 0.60 60.03
CA SER A 35 -8.52 1.34 61.01
C SER A 35 -8.09 2.69 60.44
N SER A 36 -8.50 3.73 61.15
CA SER A 36 -8.07 5.11 61.02
C SER A 36 -6.63 5.26 61.52
N GLY A 37 -5.79 5.94 60.75
CA GLY A 37 -4.45 6.33 61.18
C GLY A 37 -4.02 7.60 60.47
N SER A 38 -4.18 8.74 61.13
CA SER A 38 -3.59 10.02 60.74
C SER A 38 -2.07 9.96 60.83
N GLY A 39 -1.36 10.49 59.84
CA GLY A 39 0.05 10.80 60.04
C GLY A 39 0.89 10.94 58.78
N SER A 40 1.37 12.16 58.59
CA SER A 40 2.62 12.51 57.92
C SER A 40 2.60 12.63 56.39
N ALA A 41 2.56 13.90 55.99
CA ALA A 41 3.01 14.41 54.71
C ALA A 41 4.45 13.95 54.42
N ALA A 42 4.59 12.93 53.59
CA ALA A 42 5.88 12.50 53.04
C ALA A 42 5.77 12.43 51.51
N LYS A 43 5.78 13.60 50.88
CA LYS A 43 6.48 13.93 49.63
C LYS A 43 6.66 12.76 48.64
N THR A 44 5.56 12.18 48.14
CA THR A 44 5.59 11.38 46.93
C THR A 44 5.43 12.33 45.74
N LYS A 45 6.51 13.01 45.36
CA LYS A 45 6.62 13.50 43.99
C LYS A 45 6.69 12.23 43.14
N GLN A 46 5.55 11.78 42.66
CA GLN A 46 5.49 10.89 41.51
C GLN A 46 6.31 11.60 40.43
N LEU A 47 7.43 10.98 40.04
CA LEU A 47 8.03 11.22 38.74
C LEU A 47 7.01 10.71 37.73
N GLU A 48 5.99 11.52 37.48
CA GLU A 48 5.18 11.39 36.30
C GLU A 48 6.18 11.62 35.17
N GLN A 49 6.66 10.51 34.61
CA GLN A 49 7.46 10.51 33.41
C GLN A 49 6.52 11.09 32.36
N GLU A 50 6.58 12.42 32.20
CA GLU A 50 5.78 13.19 31.28
C GLU A 50 6.02 12.57 29.92
N VAL A 51 5.11 11.69 29.50
CA VAL A 51 5.18 11.03 28.21
C VAL A 51 5.16 12.19 27.22
N PRO A 52 6.22 12.38 26.42
CA PRO A 52 6.27 13.50 25.50
C PRO A 52 4.99 13.46 24.64
N PRO A 53 4.37 14.63 24.38
CA PRO A 53 3.12 14.66 23.64
C PRO A 53 3.25 13.86 22.33
N PRO A 54 2.18 13.27 21.81
CA PRO A 54 2.27 12.51 20.57
C PRO A 54 2.84 13.42 19.46
N PRO A 55 3.80 12.93 18.66
CA PRO A 55 4.39 13.71 17.58
C PRO A 55 3.28 14.22 16.66
N PRO A 56 3.37 15.46 16.14
CA PRO A 56 2.40 15.96 15.17
C PRO A 56 2.30 15.00 13.99
N THR A 57 1.08 14.66 13.59
CA THR A 57 0.76 13.81 12.43
C THR A 57 1.15 14.52 11.14
N PHE A 58 2.45 14.57 10.84
CA PHE A 58 2.94 15.18 9.61
C PHE A 58 2.65 14.24 8.44
N PHE A 59 1.49 14.41 7.81
CA PHE A 59 1.16 13.81 6.53
C PHE A 59 0.96 14.92 5.50
N PRO A 60 1.71 14.94 4.38
CA PRO A 60 1.63 16.01 3.39
C PRO A 60 0.36 15.86 2.54
N PHE A 61 -0.80 16.18 3.12
CA PHE A 61 -2.11 15.93 2.55
C PHE A 61 -2.32 16.56 1.16
N ALA A 62 -1.83 17.79 0.97
CA ALA A 62 -1.88 18.46 -0.34
C ALA A 62 -1.09 17.71 -1.42
N SER A 63 0.14 17.29 -1.11
CA SER A 63 0.97 16.49 -2.02
C SER A 63 0.31 15.13 -2.28
N TYR A 64 -0.23 14.49 -1.24
CA TYR A 64 -0.92 13.21 -1.37
C TYR A 64 -2.12 13.30 -2.31
N THR A 65 -2.97 14.32 -2.14
CA THR A 65 -4.15 14.55 -2.99
C THR A 65 -3.77 14.70 -4.46
N ALA A 66 -2.78 15.56 -4.74
CA ALA A 66 -2.29 15.79 -6.10
C ALA A 66 -1.70 14.50 -6.71
N THR A 67 -0.84 13.80 -5.97
CA THR A 67 -0.19 12.57 -6.47
C THR A 67 -1.19 11.44 -6.70
N VAL A 68 -2.20 11.26 -5.84
CA VAL A 68 -3.27 10.26 -6.05
C VAL A 68 -4.07 10.58 -7.30
N GLY A 69 -4.42 11.85 -7.52
CA GLY A 69 -5.14 12.28 -8.73
C GLY A 69 -4.35 11.99 -10.00
N VAL A 70 -3.05 12.30 -10.02
CA VAL A 70 -2.18 12.00 -11.17
C VAL A 70 -2.00 10.48 -11.33
N HIS A 71 -1.76 9.75 -10.25
CA HIS A 71 -1.57 8.30 -10.31
C HIS A 71 -2.81 7.57 -10.85
N THR A 72 -3.99 7.89 -10.34
CA THR A 72 -5.24 7.24 -10.76
C THR A 72 -5.61 7.60 -12.19
N THR A 73 -5.44 8.85 -12.62
CA THR A 73 -5.70 9.26 -14.01
C THR A 73 -4.72 8.60 -14.98
N LEU A 74 -3.42 8.54 -14.64
CA LEU A 74 -2.43 7.83 -15.45
C LEU A 74 -2.69 6.33 -15.49
N LEU A 75 -3.12 5.71 -14.39
CA LEU A 75 -3.42 4.27 -14.37
C LEU A 75 -4.62 3.94 -15.26
N VAL A 76 -5.68 4.77 -15.24
CA VAL A 76 -6.81 4.67 -16.17
C VAL A 76 -6.33 4.87 -17.61
N PHE A 77 -5.46 5.85 -17.85
CA PHE A 77 -4.89 6.08 -19.18
C PHE A 77 -4.09 4.88 -19.68
N THR A 78 -3.24 4.32 -18.83
CA THR A 78 -2.45 3.12 -19.11
C THR A 78 -3.32 1.90 -19.39
N ALA A 79 -4.44 1.73 -18.69
CA ALA A 79 -5.32 0.59 -18.92
C ALA A 79 -6.13 0.73 -20.21
N LEU A 80 -6.61 1.94 -20.54
CA LEU A 80 -7.57 2.13 -21.62
C LEU A 80 -6.93 2.58 -22.94
N PHE A 81 -5.92 3.44 -22.91
CA PHE A 81 -5.41 4.11 -24.11
C PHE A 81 -4.04 3.59 -24.55
N LEU A 82 -3.18 3.19 -23.62
CA LEU A 82 -1.86 2.68 -23.97
C LEU A 82 -1.94 1.41 -24.85
N PRO A 83 -2.82 0.43 -24.59
CA PRO A 83 -2.93 -0.73 -25.46
C PRO A 83 -3.47 -0.37 -26.84
N GLN A 84 -4.26 0.70 -26.98
CA GLN A 84 -4.76 1.12 -28.29
C GLN A 84 -3.64 1.60 -29.21
N ALA A 85 -2.62 2.25 -28.64
CA ALA A 85 -1.47 2.73 -29.39
C ALA A 85 -0.43 1.63 -29.67
N VAL A 86 -0.29 0.66 -28.75
CA VAL A 86 0.85 -0.26 -28.72
C VAL A 86 0.49 -1.69 -29.12
N THR A 87 -0.76 -2.11 -28.99
CA THR A 87 -1.17 -3.49 -29.32
C THR A 87 -0.98 -3.85 -30.80
N PRO A 88 -1.29 -2.98 -31.79
CA PRO A 88 -1.08 -3.33 -33.20
C PRO A 88 0.40 -3.60 -33.53
N THR A 89 1.30 -2.76 -33.00
CA THR A 89 2.74 -2.90 -33.23
C THR A 89 3.34 -4.09 -32.48
N LEU A 90 2.90 -4.33 -31.24
CA LEU A 90 3.30 -5.54 -30.51
C LEU A 90 2.81 -6.81 -31.21
N HIS A 91 1.59 -6.80 -31.73
CA HIS A 91 1.03 -7.94 -32.45
C HIS A 91 1.88 -8.31 -33.67
N GLU A 92 2.24 -7.33 -34.50
CA GLU A 92 3.13 -7.54 -35.65
C GLU A 92 4.52 -8.08 -35.24
N LEU A 93 5.10 -7.56 -34.15
CA LEU A 93 6.38 -8.03 -33.62
C LEU A 93 6.30 -9.47 -33.08
N PHE A 94 5.21 -9.82 -32.39
CA PHE A 94 5.03 -11.18 -31.88
C PHE A 94 4.66 -12.18 -32.99
N GLU A 95 3.89 -11.78 -34.00
CA GLU A 95 3.59 -12.65 -35.15
C GLU A 95 4.82 -12.91 -36.01
N SER A 96 5.70 -11.93 -36.19
CA SER A 96 6.97 -12.12 -36.90
C SER A 96 7.94 -13.09 -36.21
N SER A 97 7.78 -13.31 -34.90
CA SER A 97 8.65 -14.17 -34.09
C SER A 97 8.06 -15.55 -33.78
N SER A 98 6.77 -15.79 -34.03
CA SER A 98 6.06 -17.01 -33.60
C SER A 98 5.47 -17.83 -34.76
N SER A 99 6.33 -18.24 -35.70
CA SER A 99 5.94 -19.08 -36.84
C SER A 99 5.78 -20.59 -36.54
N SER A 100 5.73 -21.03 -35.27
CA SER A 100 5.84 -22.48 -34.96
C SER A 100 4.75 -23.12 -34.07
N GLN A 101 3.80 -22.40 -33.47
CA GLN A 101 2.86 -23.08 -32.54
C GLN A 101 1.53 -22.32 -32.33
N ARG A 102 0.56 -22.43 -33.26
CA ARG A 102 -0.71 -21.66 -33.15
C ARG A 102 -2.00 -22.37 -33.58
N SER A 103 -2.05 -23.71 -33.56
CA SER A 103 -3.25 -24.43 -34.02
C SER A 103 -4.40 -24.53 -33.00
N GLY A 104 -4.18 -24.23 -31.72
CA GLY A 104 -5.23 -24.31 -30.67
C GLY A 104 -6.00 -23.00 -30.43
N ASP A 105 -5.29 -21.87 -30.31
CA ASP A 105 -5.87 -20.57 -29.96
C ASP A 105 -6.58 -19.87 -31.12
N ALA A 106 -6.29 -20.29 -32.36
CA ALA A 106 -6.91 -19.74 -33.57
C ALA A 106 -8.41 -20.04 -33.65
N GLN A 107 -8.85 -21.20 -33.14
CA GLN A 107 -10.25 -21.64 -33.18
C GLN A 107 -11.16 -20.84 -32.22
N GLY A 108 -10.65 -20.46 -31.04
CA GLY A 108 -11.38 -19.62 -30.10
C GLY A 108 -11.43 -18.14 -30.52
N ARG A 109 -10.34 -17.62 -31.09
CA ARG A 109 -10.30 -16.25 -31.66
C ARG A 109 -11.30 -16.06 -32.81
N THR A 110 -11.40 -17.05 -33.71
CA THR A 110 -12.35 -17.01 -34.83
C THR A 110 -13.80 -17.04 -34.35
N GLN A 111 -14.13 -17.81 -33.32
CA GLN A 111 -15.50 -17.89 -32.80
C GLN A 111 -15.96 -16.59 -32.07
N ALA A 112 -15.07 -15.94 -31.32
CA ALA A 112 -15.36 -14.66 -30.67
C ALA A 112 -15.45 -13.48 -31.66
N GLN A 113 -14.64 -13.48 -32.73
CA GLN A 113 -14.76 -12.52 -33.83
C GLN A 113 -15.99 -12.78 -34.71
N GLN A 114 -16.44 -14.03 -34.84
CA GLN A 114 -17.65 -14.36 -35.60
C GLN A 114 -18.92 -13.94 -34.86
N THR A 115 -18.98 -14.07 -33.54
CA THR A 115 -20.14 -13.64 -32.72
C THR A 115 -20.21 -12.11 -32.54
N SER A 116 -19.10 -11.39 -32.66
CA SER A 116 -19.09 -9.91 -32.65
C SER A 116 -19.67 -9.28 -33.93
N LEU A 117 -19.71 -10.02 -35.04
CA LEU A 117 -20.36 -9.58 -36.29
C LEU A 117 -21.89 -9.48 -36.14
N ASP A 118 -22.50 -10.37 -35.35
CA ASP A 118 -23.96 -10.38 -35.12
C ASP A 118 -24.43 -9.30 -34.12
N ARG A 119 -23.51 -8.75 -33.32
CA ARG A 119 -23.79 -7.65 -32.40
C ARG A 119 -22.57 -6.74 -32.27
N PRO A 120 -22.50 -5.64 -33.05
CA PRO A 120 -21.28 -4.85 -33.19
C PRO A 120 -20.79 -4.28 -31.86
N GLN A 121 -19.49 -4.40 -31.64
CA GLN A 121 -18.77 -3.81 -30.53
C GLN A 121 -18.39 -2.35 -30.87
N HIS A 122 -18.24 -1.50 -29.84
CA HIS A 122 -17.82 -0.13 -30.07
C HIS A 122 -16.34 -0.11 -30.52
N PRO A 123 -15.95 0.66 -31.57
CA PRO A 123 -14.61 0.64 -32.15
C PRO A 123 -13.46 0.86 -31.15
N PHE A 124 -13.73 1.63 -30.10
CA PHE A 124 -12.80 1.86 -29.00
C PHE A 124 -12.33 0.56 -28.29
N LEU A 125 -13.22 -0.42 -28.16
CA LEU A 125 -12.92 -1.66 -27.47
C LEU A 125 -12.21 -2.66 -28.38
N ASP A 126 -12.27 -2.50 -29.71
CA ASP A 126 -11.71 -3.46 -30.66
C ASP A 126 -10.21 -3.64 -30.46
N ALA A 127 -9.48 -2.53 -30.28
CA ALA A 127 -8.05 -2.56 -30.02
C ALA A 127 -7.69 -3.21 -28.68
N LEU A 128 -8.58 -3.15 -27.68
CA LEU A 128 -8.39 -3.79 -26.36
C LEU A 128 -8.68 -5.29 -26.39
N THR A 129 -9.59 -5.72 -27.27
CA THR A 129 -10.04 -7.12 -27.34
C THR A 129 -9.35 -7.93 -28.44
N LEU A 130 -8.63 -7.28 -29.37
CA LEU A 130 -7.97 -7.92 -30.49
C LEU A 130 -6.92 -8.96 -30.04
N ASP A 131 -6.06 -8.58 -29.10
CA ASP A 131 -5.10 -9.49 -28.50
C ASP A 131 -5.02 -9.28 -26.98
N PRO A 132 -5.72 -10.11 -26.18
CA PRO A 132 -5.72 -10.01 -24.73
C PRO A 132 -4.32 -10.08 -24.12
N VAL A 133 -3.42 -10.89 -24.67
CA VAL A 133 -2.05 -11.04 -24.15
C VAL A 133 -1.25 -9.76 -24.33
N ALA A 134 -1.26 -9.18 -25.54
CA ALA A 134 -0.55 -7.94 -25.82
C ALA A 134 -1.10 -6.77 -24.99
N THR A 135 -2.43 -6.71 -24.82
CA THR A 135 -3.08 -5.76 -23.90
C THR A 135 -2.57 -5.94 -22.48
N LEU A 136 -2.52 -7.18 -21.97
CA LEU A 136 -2.01 -7.47 -20.63
C LEU A 136 -0.55 -7.08 -20.46
N ILE A 137 0.32 -7.39 -21.42
CA ILE A 137 1.74 -7.00 -21.38
C ILE A 137 1.86 -5.48 -21.27
N CYS A 138 1.13 -4.76 -22.13
CA CYS A 138 1.13 -3.29 -22.15
C CYS A 138 0.68 -2.71 -20.80
N VAL A 139 -0.43 -3.21 -20.25
CA VAL A 139 -0.96 -2.77 -18.95
C VAL A 139 -0.01 -3.14 -17.81
N CYS A 140 0.59 -4.34 -17.81
CA CYS A 140 1.54 -4.76 -16.80
C CYS A 140 2.79 -3.87 -16.78
N VAL A 141 3.36 -3.57 -17.95
CA VAL A 141 4.54 -2.70 -18.08
C VAL A 141 4.21 -1.28 -17.62
N GLY A 142 3.09 -0.71 -18.09
CA GLY A 142 2.67 0.61 -17.67
C GLY A 142 2.35 0.70 -16.18
N ALA A 143 1.66 -0.31 -15.64
CA ALA A 143 1.38 -0.40 -14.21
C ALA A 143 2.67 -0.56 -13.39
N ALA A 144 3.64 -1.34 -13.86
CA ALA A 144 4.93 -1.50 -13.18
C ALA A 144 5.70 -0.17 -13.07
N LEU A 145 5.71 0.62 -14.15
CA LEU A 145 6.32 1.95 -14.15
C LEU A 145 5.58 2.93 -13.22
N LEU A 146 4.26 2.97 -13.31
CA LEU A 146 3.44 3.85 -12.47
C LEU A 146 3.51 3.47 -11.00
N GLN A 147 3.51 2.19 -10.67
CA GLN A 147 3.66 1.70 -9.31
C GLN A 147 5.07 1.96 -8.77
N GLY A 148 6.10 1.85 -9.62
CA GLY A 148 7.46 2.29 -9.29
C GLY A 148 7.52 3.77 -8.88
N TRP A 149 6.90 4.62 -9.68
CA TRP A 149 6.80 6.06 -9.40
C TRP A 149 5.97 6.36 -8.15
N TRP A 150 4.77 5.78 -8.03
CA TRP A 150 3.87 5.91 -6.89
C TRP A 150 4.53 5.44 -5.58
N GLY A 151 5.11 4.24 -5.60
CA GLY A 151 5.83 3.68 -4.47
C GLY A 151 7.00 4.57 -4.03
N GLY A 152 7.65 5.27 -4.98
CA GLY A 152 8.68 6.28 -4.67
C GLY A 152 8.15 7.43 -3.82
N TRP A 153 6.98 7.96 -4.15
CA TRP A 153 6.31 9.00 -3.35
C TRP A 153 5.90 8.47 -1.98
N VAL A 154 5.22 7.32 -1.92
CA VAL A 154 4.74 6.73 -0.65
C VAL A 154 5.92 6.43 0.27
N ARG A 155 6.98 5.82 -0.24
CA ARG A 155 8.22 5.59 0.51
C ARG A 155 8.84 6.91 0.97
N GLY A 156 8.87 7.92 0.11
CA GLY A 156 9.36 9.26 0.46
C GLY A 156 8.63 9.83 1.67
N TRP A 157 7.29 9.82 1.66
CA TRP A 157 6.49 10.27 2.79
C TRP A 157 6.73 9.44 4.06
N GLY A 158 6.87 8.11 3.93
CA GLY A 158 7.14 7.22 5.05
C GLY A 158 8.51 7.47 5.70
N VAL A 159 9.55 7.67 4.88
CA VAL A 159 10.90 8.03 5.35
C VAL A 159 10.87 9.38 6.05
N ASP A 160 10.21 10.38 5.47
CA ASP A 160 10.11 11.72 6.03
C ASP A 160 9.38 11.73 7.38
N TYR A 161 8.31 10.96 7.48
CA TYR A 161 7.58 10.77 8.72
C TYR A 161 8.44 10.09 9.80
N ALA A 162 9.18 9.04 9.42
CA ALA A 162 10.06 8.33 10.35
C ALA A 162 11.20 9.22 10.87
N LEU A 163 11.85 9.99 9.99
CA LEU A 163 12.93 10.93 10.36
C LEU A 163 12.43 12.07 11.27
N ARG A 164 11.23 12.59 11.01
CA ARG A 164 10.62 13.62 11.88
C ARG A 164 10.23 13.06 13.24
N ARG A 165 9.77 11.81 13.27
CA ARG A 165 9.43 11.12 14.52
C ARG A 165 10.66 10.85 15.38
N SER A 166 11.78 10.43 14.79
CA SER A 166 13.04 10.25 15.54
C SER A 166 13.58 11.57 16.07
N GLU A 167 13.56 12.62 15.25
CA GLU A 167 13.96 13.98 15.64
C GLU A 167 13.13 14.50 16.83
N TYR A 168 11.81 14.38 16.76
CA TYR A 168 10.90 14.79 17.83
C TYR A 168 11.15 14.03 19.15
N ALA A 169 11.41 12.72 19.07
CA ALA A 169 11.72 11.89 20.22
C ALA A 169 13.07 12.27 20.87
N LEU A 170 14.10 12.56 20.06
CA LEU A 170 15.41 13.00 20.53
C LEU A 170 15.35 14.38 21.22
N GLN A 171 14.40 15.22 20.82
CA GLN A 171 14.20 16.56 21.40
C GLN A 171 13.33 16.57 22.66
N GLY A 172 12.91 15.40 23.15
CA GLY A 172 12.06 15.29 24.34
C GLY A 172 10.64 15.79 24.11
N GLY A 173 10.14 15.73 22.88
CA GLY A 173 8.78 16.13 22.55
C GLY A 173 8.59 17.64 22.31
N ARG A 174 9.67 18.41 22.23
CA ARG A 174 9.59 19.85 21.91
C ARG A 174 9.24 20.05 20.43
N PRO A 175 8.26 20.90 20.09
CA PRO A 175 7.94 21.24 18.71
C PRO A 175 9.02 22.14 18.09
N ARG A 176 9.22 22.02 16.78
CA ARG A 176 10.23 22.76 16.00
C ARG A 176 10.22 24.28 16.23
N GLY A 177 9.06 24.87 16.54
CA GLY A 177 8.89 26.30 16.78
C GLY A 177 9.59 26.82 18.04
N GLU A 178 10.00 25.94 18.97
CA GLU A 178 10.70 26.30 20.21
C GLU A 178 12.22 26.18 20.11
N MET A 179 12.74 25.70 18.97
CA MET A 179 14.17 25.53 18.76
C MET A 179 14.86 26.86 18.46
N ASN A 180 16.10 27.02 18.94
CA ASN A 180 16.92 28.12 18.47
C ASN A 180 17.41 27.86 17.02
N LYS A 181 17.79 28.94 16.31
CA LYS A 181 18.23 28.85 14.90
C LYS A 181 19.43 27.92 14.67
N LYS A 182 20.24 27.64 15.70
CA LYS A 182 21.40 26.75 15.58
C LYS A 182 20.97 25.30 15.64
N GLU A 183 20.17 24.95 16.64
CA GLU A 183 19.58 23.62 16.80
C GLU A 183 18.76 23.21 15.57
N GLU A 184 18.00 24.14 14.98
CA GLU A 184 17.21 23.85 13.78
C GLU A 184 18.11 23.52 12.58
N LYS A 185 19.22 24.24 12.43
CA LYS A 185 20.20 23.98 11.38
C LYS A 185 20.92 22.65 11.59
N ASP A 186 21.33 22.37 12.83
CA ASP A 186 22.04 21.13 13.16
C ASP A 186 21.14 19.91 12.91
N ALA A 187 19.87 19.98 13.32
CA ALA A 187 18.88 18.93 13.08
C ALA A 187 18.55 18.78 11.59
N GLU A 188 18.46 19.88 10.84
CA GLU A 188 18.30 19.84 9.37
C GLU A 188 19.47 19.15 8.68
N VAL A 189 20.71 19.42 9.11
CA VAL A 189 21.91 18.77 8.56
C VAL A 189 21.89 17.28 8.87
N GLU A 190 21.59 16.87 10.11
CA GLU A 190 21.48 15.46 10.50
C GLU A 190 20.44 14.74 9.64
N ARG A 191 19.25 15.33 9.46
CA ARG A 191 18.18 14.76 8.63
C ARG A 191 18.58 14.58 7.17
N ARG A 192 19.37 15.51 6.62
CA ARG A 192 19.90 15.40 5.24
C ARG A 192 20.91 14.26 5.13
N VAL A 193 21.77 14.10 6.12
CA VAL A 193 22.73 12.99 6.17
C VAL A 193 22.01 11.65 6.30
N GLU A 194 21.02 11.54 7.19
CA GLU A 194 20.21 10.34 7.35
C GLU A 194 19.43 10.00 6.06
N ARG A 195 18.82 11.01 5.43
CA ARG A 195 18.17 10.83 4.12
C ARG A 195 19.15 10.36 3.06
N ALA A 196 20.35 10.94 2.98
CA ALA A 196 21.38 10.50 2.03
C ALA A 196 21.79 9.03 2.26
N ASN A 197 21.90 8.60 3.52
CA ASN A 197 22.18 7.21 3.87
C ASN A 197 21.02 6.26 3.52
N VAL A 198 19.77 6.69 3.69
CA VAL A 198 18.58 5.94 3.25
C VAL A 198 18.52 5.88 1.71
N ASP A 199 18.95 6.96 1.06
CA ASP A 199 18.97 7.11 -0.38
C ASP A 199 20.04 6.24 -1.04
N GLY A 200 21.19 6.07 -0.40
CA GLY A 200 22.24 5.13 -0.83
C GLY A 200 21.76 3.67 -0.90
N ARG A 201 20.70 3.31 -0.18
CA ARG A 201 20.08 1.97 -0.20
C ARG A 201 18.83 1.90 -1.08
N LYS A 202 18.45 2.97 -1.79
CA LYS A 202 17.25 3.00 -2.64
C LYS A 202 17.22 1.88 -3.65
N PHE A 203 18.32 1.66 -4.36
CA PHE A 203 18.40 0.65 -5.41
C PHE A 203 18.21 -0.76 -4.85
N ALA A 204 18.90 -1.10 -3.76
CA ALA A 204 18.73 -2.39 -3.09
C ALA A 204 17.30 -2.61 -2.60
N ASN A 205 16.67 -1.58 -2.01
CA ASN A 205 15.27 -1.65 -1.57
C ASN A 205 14.30 -1.82 -2.75
N LEU A 206 14.55 -1.14 -3.87
CA LEU A 206 13.74 -1.26 -5.08
C LEU A 206 13.85 -2.68 -5.66
N LEU A 207 15.06 -3.23 -5.74
CA LEU A 207 15.28 -4.60 -6.19
C LEU A 207 14.58 -5.60 -5.27
N ASN A 208 14.71 -5.44 -3.95
CA ASN A 208 14.02 -6.27 -2.98
C ASN A 208 12.50 -6.19 -3.11
N ALA A 209 11.93 -5.00 -3.37
CA ALA A 209 10.50 -4.84 -3.62
C ALA A 209 10.04 -5.59 -4.87
N TRP A 210 10.81 -5.55 -5.95
CA TRP A 210 10.53 -6.33 -7.16
C TRP A 210 10.62 -7.84 -6.93
N LEU A 211 11.60 -8.31 -6.15
CA LEU A 211 11.71 -9.72 -5.78
C LEU A 211 10.50 -10.20 -4.96
N VAL A 212 10.09 -9.41 -3.96
CA VAL A 212 8.88 -9.69 -3.17
C VAL A 212 7.65 -9.70 -4.07
N THR A 213 7.53 -8.72 -4.98
CA THR A 213 6.43 -8.66 -5.95
C THR A 213 6.40 -9.91 -6.85
N GLY A 214 7.56 -10.41 -7.30
CA GLY A 214 7.65 -11.66 -8.04
C GLY A 214 7.17 -12.86 -7.24
N ALA A 215 7.51 -12.95 -5.95
CA ALA A 215 7.00 -14.00 -5.07
C ALA A 215 5.48 -13.93 -4.89
N PHE A 216 4.92 -12.72 -4.74
CA PHE A 216 3.47 -12.52 -4.72
C PHE A 216 2.80 -12.86 -6.05
N ALA A 217 3.45 -12.62 -7.19
CA ALA A 217 2.94 -13.02 -8.50
C ALA A 217 2.82 -14.55 -8.61
N LEU A 218 3.79 -15.30 -8.11
CA LEU A 218 3.69 -16.77 -8.04
C LEU A 218 2.55 -17.23 -7.13
N LEU A 219 2.38 -16.56 -5.98
CA LEU A 219 1.26 -16.83 -5.07
C LEU A 219 -0.08 -16.55 -5.73
N PHE A 220 -0.25 -15.40 -6.39
CA PHE A 220 -1.47 -15.07 -7.11
C PHE A 220 -1.73 -16.00 -8.30
N TYR A 221 -0.68 -16.46 -8.99
CA TYR A 221 -0.82 -17.45 -10.05
C TYR A 221 -1.43 -18.75 -9.51
N ALA A 222 -0.91 -19.25 -8.38
CA ALA A 222 -1.49 -20.40 -7.70
C ALA A 222 -2.95 -20.13 -7.30
N VAL A 223 -3.23 -19.01 -6.63
CA VAL A 223 -4.60 -18.64 -6.23
C VAL A 223 -5.55 -18.59 -7.42
N LEU A 224 -5.18 -17.96 -8.54
CA LEU A 224 -6.01 -17.89 -9.73
C LEU A 224 -6.32 -19.28 -10.30
N ILE A 225 -5.35 -20.20 -10.30
CA ILE A 225 -5.55 -21.60 -10.68
C ILE A 225 -6.55 -22.28 -9.72
N LEU A 226 -6.39 -22.12 -8.41
CA LEU A 226 -7.32 -22.68 -7.42
C LEU A 226 -8.75 -22.14 -7.60
N PHE A 227 -8.89 -20.90 -8.06
CA PHE A 227 -10.17 -20.26 -8.37
C PHE A 227 -10.73 -20.61 -9.76
N GLY A 228 -10.08 -21.53 -10.50
CA GLY A 228 -10.61 -22.10 -11.74
C GLY A 228 -9.95 -21.59 -13.03
N ALA A 229 -8.84 -20.85 -12.95
CA ALA A 229 -8.09 -20.46 -14.15
C ALA A 229 -7.50 -21.69 -14.88
N PRO A 230 -7.47 -21.72 -16.22
CA PRO A 230 -6.96 -22.87 -16.97
C PRO A 230 -5.46 -23.09 -16.72
N LEU A 231 -5.09 -24.30 -16.28
CA LEU A 231 -3.73 -24.70 -15.90
C LEU A 231 -2.74 -24.75 -17.09
N LEU A 232 -3.17 -25.24 -18.25
CA LEU A 232 -2.28 -25.61 -19.36
C LEU A 232 -2.51 -24.84 -20.66
N SER A 233 -3.72 -24.35 -20.91
CA SER A 233 -4.04 -23.65 -22.16
C SER A 233 -3.78 -22.13 -22.10
N HIS A 234 -3.94 -21.51 -20.92
CA HIS A 234 -3.88 -20.05 -20.77
C HIS A 234 -2.79 -19.61 -19.79
N ILE A 235 -1.61 -20.24 -19.85
CA ILE A 235 -0.49 -19.98 -18.94
C ILE A 235 -0.09 -18.50 -18.97
N ALA A 236 0.14 -17.93 -20.16
CA ALA A 236 0.54 -16.53 -20.31
C ALA A 236 -0.50 -15.56 -19.76
N HIS A 237 -1.79 -15.79 -20.04
CA HIS A 237 -2.89 -14.98 -19.57
C HIS A 237 -2.97 -14.95 -18.03
N THR A 238 -2.95 -16.13 -17.40
CA THR A 238 -3.01 -16.26 -15.94
C THR A 238 -1.76 -15.71 -15.27
N ALA A 239 -0.58 -15.93 -15.86
CA ALA A 239 0.69 -15.40 -15.36
C ALA A 239 0.72 -13.86 -15.41
N LEU A 240 0.31 -13.25 -16.52
CA LEU A 240 0.26 -11.80 -16.66
C LEU A 240 -0.79 -11.17 -15.73
N LEU A 241 -1.97 -11.81 -15.56
CA LEU A 241 -2.97 -11.35 -14.59
C LEU A 241 -2.40 -11.41 -13.16
N ALA A 242 -1.71 -12.49 -12.81
CA ALA A 242 -1.07 -12.63 -11.50
C ALA A 242 0.01 -11.57 -11.26
N VAL A 243 0.82 -11.27 -12.29
CA VAL A 243 1.81 -10.19 -12.26
C VAL A 243 1.14 -8.84 -12.05
N LEU A 244 0.05 -8.54 -12.78
CA LEU A 244 -0.70 -7.29 -12.59
C LEU A 244 -1.20 -7.15 -11.15
N LEU A 245 -1.83 -8.20 -10.60
CA LEU A 245 -2.32 -8.19 -9.21
C LEU A 245 -1.16 -7.99 -8.22
N ALA A 246 -0.03 -8.65 -8.42
CA ALA A 246 1.15 -8.46 -7.58
C ALA A 246 1.71 -7.03 -7.66
N VAL A 247 1.80 -6.48 -8.87
CA VAL A 247 2.27 -5.10 -9.11
C VAL A 247 1.34 -4.08 -8.46
N LEU A 248 0.02 -4.27 -8.53
CA LEU A 248 -0.94 -3.36 -7.90
C LEU A 248 -0.97 -3.50 -6.38
N THR A 249 -0.82 -4.70 -5.83
CA THR A 249 -1.04 -4.95 -4.39
C THR A 249 0.25 -5.00 -3.56
N ALA A 250 1.24 -5.77 -3.99
CA ALA A 250 2.42 -6.11 -3.19
C ALA A 250 3.58 -5.13 -3.42
N PHE A 251 3.74 -4.60 -4.63
CA PHE A 251 4.85 -3.70 -4.94
C PHE A 251 4.84 -2.42 -4.08
N PRO A 252 3.74 -1.64 -3.99
CA PRO A 252 3.75 -0.38 -3.24
C PRO A 252 4.03 -0.62 -1.76
N ALA A 253 3.46 -1.68 -1.20
CA ALA A 253 3.64 -2.06 0.19
C ALA A 253 5.07 -2.51 0.49
N SER A 254 5.65 -3.38 -0.35
CA SER A 254 7.02 -3.86 -0.18
C SER A 254 8.07 -2.77 -0.39
N TYR A 255 7.81 -1.81 -1.27
CA TYR A 255 8.73 -0.70 -1.46
C TYR A 255 8.63 0.37 -0.35
N ALA A 256 7.43 0.64 0.17
CA ALA A 256 7.21 1.61 1.23
C ALA A 256 7.56 1.09 2.63
N LEU A 257 7.14 -0.14 2.97
CA LEU A 257 7.30 -0.75 4.30
C LEU A 257 8.54 -1.66 4.39
N GLY A 258 9.08 -2.10 3.25
CA GLY A 258 10.13 -3.11 3.19
C GLY A 258 9.58 -4.54 3.10
N SER A 259 10.49 -5.49 2.95
CA SER A 259 10.14 -6.91 2.84
C SER A 259 9.53 -7.44 4.15
N PRO A 260 8.46 -8.26 4.08
CA PRO A 260 7.84 -8.86 5.27
C PRO A 260 8.80 -9.78 6.04
N THR A 261 9.88 -10.26 5.41
CA THR A 261 10.87 -11.16 6.03
C THR A 261 12.08 -10.42 6.64
N SER A 262 12.17 -9.10 6.48
CA SER A 262 13.36 -8.32 6.86
C SER A 262 13.52 -8.09 8.37
N SER A 263 12.41 -7.91 9.08
CA SER A 263 12.37 -7.62 10.52
C SER A 263 11.04 -8.07 11.10
N GLU A 264 11.03 -8.47 12.37
CA GLU A 264 9.81 -8.80 13.12
C GLU A 264 8.81 -7.64 13.10
N THR A 265 9.29 -6.40 13.27
CA THR A 265 8.43 -5.21 13.23
C THR A 265 7.74 -5.02 11.89
N THR A 266 8.46 -5.26 10.79
CA THR A 266 7.92 -5.19 9.44
C THR A 266 6.90 -6.32 9.23
N ARG A 267 7.20 -7.54 9.68
CA ARG A 267 6.29 -8.68 9.61
C ARG A 267 4.97 -8.41 10.33
N PHE A 268 5.02 -7.91 11.56
CA PHE A 268 3.80 -7.54 12.31
C PHE A 268 3.04 -6.39 11.65
N THR A 269 3.74 -5.43 11.03
CA THR A 269 3.10 -4.36 10.27
C THR A 269 2.34 -4.93 9.06
N TRP A 270 2.94 -5.85 8.32
CA TRP A 270 2.28 -6.54 7.20
C TRP A 270 1.08 -7.36 7.65
N LEU A 271 1.20 -8.11 8.74
CA LEU A 271 0.10 -8.92 9.28
C LEU A 271 -1.08 -8.05 9.71
N ARG A 272 -0.83 -7.00 10.51
CA ARG A 272 -1.87 -6.05 10.90
C ARG A 272 -2.52 -5.39 9.68
N LEU A 273 -1.72 -4.97 8.71
CA LEU A 273 -2.22 -4.23 7.57
C LEU A 273 -3.08 -5.10 6.64
N PHE A 274 -2.59 -6.28 6.24
CA PHE A 274 -3.21 -7.09 5.19
C PHE A 274 -4.04 -8.28 5.70
N ALA A 275 -3.79 -8.77 6.92
CA ALA A 275 -4.58 -9.86 7.51
C ALA A 275 -5.64 -9.33 8.49
N GLU A 276 -5.31 -8.32 9.30
CA GLU A 276 -6.25 -7.73 10.27
C GLU A 276 -7.03 -6.53 9.69
N PHE A 277 -6.63 -6.01 8.53
CA PHE A 277 -7.24 -4.85 7.87
C PHE A 277 -7.33 -3.59 8.76
N ASP A 278 -6.31 -3.36 9.60
CA ASP A 278 -6.30 -2.26 10.56
C ASP A 278 -5.24 -1.17 10.23
N PRO A 279 -5.54 -0.24 9.30
CA PRO A 279 -4.63 0.86 8.96
C PRO A 279 -4.78 2.04 9.93
N HIS A 280 -3.70 2.37 10.64
CA HIS A 280 -3.65 3.50 11.58
C HIS A 280 -3.28 4.80 10.88
N THR A 281 -2.30 4.77 9.98
CA THR A 281 -1.78 5.98 9.34
C THR A 281 -2.41 6.25 7.97
N PRO A 282 -2.42 7.52 7.48
CA PRO A 282 -2.86 7.82 6.12
C PRO A 282 -2.04 7.07 5.05
N LEU A 283 -0.74 6.86 5.32
CA LEU A 283 0.15 6.09 4.45
C LEU A 283 -0.28 4.62 4.37
N GLU A 284 -0.61 4.00 5.50
CA GLU A 284 -1.13 2.63 5.53
C GLU A 284 -2.46 2.49 4.79
N ARG A 285 -3.37 3.47 4.94
CA ARG A 285 -4.62 3.50 4.16
C ARG A 285 -4.35 3.60 2.66
N ALA A 286 -3.39 4.41 2.26
CA ALA A 286 -2.99 4.58 0.87
C ALA A 286 -2.34 3.33 0.25
N LEU A 287 -1.90 2.37 1.07
CA LEU A 287 -1.37 1.07 0.63
C LEU A 287 -2.45 -0.02 0.64
N LEU A 288 -3.21 -0.10 1.73
CA LEU A 288 -4.18 -1.18 1.93
C LEU A 288 -5.41 -1.06 1.04
N TYR A 289 -6.05 0.10 1.01
CA TYR A 289 -7.34 0.26 0.33
C TYR A 289 -7.22 -0.04 -1.18
N PRO A 290 -6.23 0.52 -1.91
CA PRO A 290 -6.07 0.19 -3.32
C PRO A 290 -5.78 -1.28 -3.57
N ALA A 291 -5.00 -1.92 -2.69
CA ALA A 291 -4.69 -3.34 -2.80
C ALA A 291 -5.95 -4.21 -2.66
N VAL A 292 -6.76 -3.95 -1.64
CA VAL A 292 -8.05 -4.64 -1.44
C VAL A 292 -9.01 -4.35 -2.58
N GLY A 293 -9.09 -3.09 -3.01
CA GLY A 293 -9.89 -2.68 -4.16
C GLY A 293 -9.53 -3.43 -5.42
N ALA A 294 -8.23 -3.62 -5.69
CA ALA A 294 -7.77 -4.40 -6.84
C ALA A 294 -8.22 -5.86 -6.79
N LEU A 295 -8.10 -6.51 -5.63
CA LEU A 295 -8.51 -7.92 -5.47
C LEU A 295 -10.03 -8.09 -5.58
N VAL A 296 -10.79 -7.23 -4.89
CA VAL A 296 -12.26 -7.23 -4.96
C VAL A 296 -12.74 -6.91 -6.37
N GLY A 297 -12.10 -5.94 -7.02
CA GLY A 297 -12.39 -5.56 -8.40
C GLY A 297 -12.09 -6.68 -9.39
N ALA A 298 -10.95 -7.36 -9.25
CA ALA A 298 -10.61 -8.51 -10.09
C ALA A 298 -11.62 -9.65 -9.93
N TRP A 299 -12.00 -9.95 -8.69
CA TRP A 299 -13.01 -10.94 -8.37
C TRP A 299 -14.38 -10.56 -8.93
N ALA A 300 -14.81 -9.31 -8.77
CA ALA A 300 -16.06 -8.81 -9.36
C ALA A 300 -16.03 -8.85 -10.89
N GLY A 301 -14.86 -8.64 -11.49
CA GLY A 301 -14.64 -8.80 -12.94
C GLY A 301 -14.87 -10.21 -13.45
N ALA A 302 -14.79 -11.25 -12.60
CA ALA A 302 -15.14 -12.60 -12.99
C ALA A 302 -16.66 -12.81 -13.14
N VAL A 303 -17.50 -11.99 -12.52
CA VAL A 303 -18.97 -12.13 -12.57
C VAL A 303 -19.52 -11.98 -14.00
N PRO A 304 -19.16 -10.93 -14.77
CA PRO A 304 -19.56 -10.84 -16.17
C PRO A 304 -19.14 -12.02 -17.03
N MET A 305 -18.05 -12.71 -16.70
CA MET A 305 -17.63 -13.91 -17.44
C MET A 305 -18.58 -15.08 -17.22
N ALA A 306 -19.08 -15.26 -16.00
CA ALA A 306 -20.03 -16.32 -15.67
C ALA A 306 -21.42 -16.09 -16.27
N LEU A 307 -21.76 -14.84 -16.59
CA LEU A 307 -23.06 -14.48 -17.18
C LEU A 307 -23.12 -14.69 -18.70
N ASP A 308 -21.97 -15.00 -19.32
CA ASP A 308 -21.78 -15.42 -20.71
C ASP A 308 -22.67 -14.67 -21.73
N TRP A 309 -22.32 -13.41 -22.00
CA TRP A 309 -22.98 -12.62 -23.02
C TRP A 309 -22.35 -12.80 -24.41
N ASP A 310 -21.43 -13.77 -24.56
CA ASP A 310 -20.65 -14.07 -25.76
C ASP A 310 -19.97 -12.83 -26.36
N ARG A 311 -19.29 -12.03 -25.53
CA ARG A 311 -18.62 -10.79 -25.97
C ARG A 311 -17.10 -10.88 -25.94
N ALA A 312 -16.45 -10.27 -26.93
CA ALA A 312 -14.99 -10.25 -26.97
C ALA A 312 -14.37 -9.55 -25.74
N TRP A 313 -15.06 -8.57 -25.13
CA TRP A 313 -14.63 -7.96 -23.88
C TRP A 313 -14.75 -8.88 -22.65
N GLN A 314 -15.56 -9.94 -22.71
CA GLN A 314 -15.66 -10.98 -21.65
C GLN A 314 -14.54 -12.02 -21.72
N THR A 315 -13.69 -11.98 -22.74
CA THR A 315 -12.59 -12.94 -22.93
C THR A 315 -11.64 -12.92 -21.74
N TYR A 316 -11.39 -14.08 -21.14
CA TYR A 316 -10.39 -14.21 -20.08
C TYR A 316 -9.00 -13.77 -20.59
N PRO A 317 -8.24 -12.94 -19.85
CA PRO A 317 -8.46 -12.39 -18.51
C PRO A 317 -8.82 -10.89 -18.50
N LEU A 318 -9.45 -10.37 -19.56
CA LEU A 318 -9.75 -8.93 -19.68
C LEU A 318 -10.71 -8.42 -18.59
N PRO A 319 -11.84 -9.09 -18.27
CA PRO A 319 -12.75 -8.58 -17.24
C PRO A 319 -12.11 -8.50 -15.85
N PRO A 320 -11.39 -9.53 -15.34
CA PRO A 320 -10.65 -9.41 -14.09
C PRO A 320 -9.55 -8.35 -14.13
N LEU A 321 -8.87 -8.15 -15.26
CA LEU A 321 -7.87 -7.10 -15.42
C LEU A 321 -8.47 -5.69 -15.25
N PHE A 322 -9.53 -5.38 -15.99
CA PHE A 322 -10.16 -4.06 -15.91
C PHE A 322 -10.87 -3.86 -14.57
N GLY A 323 -11.45 -4.94 -14.02
CA GLY A 323 -11.97 -4.96 -12.66
C GLY A 323 -10.91 -4.62 -11.63
N ALA A 324 -9.71 -5.21 -11.71
CA ALA A 324 -8.60 -4.93 -10.81
C ALA A 324 -8.16 -3.46 -10.88
N VAL A 325 -8.00 -2.91 -12.09
CA VAL A 325 -7.62 -1.50 -12.27
C VAL A 325 -8.71 -0.57 -11.74
N ALA A 326 -9.97 -0.80 -12.10
CA ALA A 326 -11.09 0.03 -11.64
C ALA A 326 -11.23 -0.02 -10.12
N GLY A 327 -11.16 -1.21 -9.53
CA GLY A 327 -11.21 -1.40 -8.08
C GLY A 327 -10.04 -0.72 -7.36
N TYR A 328 -8.82 -0.81 -7.91
CA TYR A 328 -7.65 -0.10 -7.39
C TYR A 328 -7.87 1.42 -7.39
N VAL A 329 -8.36 1.97 -8.50
CA VAL A 329 -8.61 3.42 -8.65
C VAL A 329 -9.69 3.88 -7.67
N LEU A 330 -10.84 3.21 -7.64
CA LEU A 330 -11.94 3.56 -6.75
C LEU A 330 -11.52 3.51 -5.28
N ALA A 331 -10.80 2.46 -4.87
CA ALA A 331 -10.34 2.34 -3.50
C ALA A 331 -9.19 3.31 -3.17
N SER A 332 -8.37 3.73 -4.14
CA SER A 332 -7.41 4.83 -3.99
C SER A 332 -8.11 6.16 -3.68
N LEU A 333 -9.19 6.47 -4.40
CA LEU A 333 -10.02 7.64 -4.13
C LEU A 333 -10.74 7.52 -2.78
N GLY A 334 -11.17 6.31 -2.40
CA GLY A 334 -11.70 6.02 -1.08
C GLY A 334 -10.68 6.27 0.04
N ALA A 335 -9.43 5.84 -0.15
CA ALA A 335 -8.33 6.07 0.80
C ALA A 335 -8.05 7.56 0.99
N LEU A 336 -8.06 8.30 -0.12
CA LEU A 336 -7.93 9.75 -0.14
C LEU A 336 -9.06 10.43 0.64
N THR A 337 -10.30 10.03 0.36
CA THR A 337 -11.50 10.59 1.01
C THR A 337 -11.46 10.34 2.52
N VAL A 338 -11.23 9.10 2.95
CA VAL A 338 -11.16 8.76 4.38
C VAL A 338 -10.01 9.49 5.07
N SER A 339 -8.85 9.57 4.42
CA SER A 339 -7.70 10.28 4.99
C SER A 339 -7.94 11.79 5.06
N GLY A 340 -8.63 12.38 4.09
CA GLY A 340 -9.01 13.79 4.09
C GLY A 340 -10.03 14.12 5.18
N VAL A 341 -11.08 13.30 5.32
CA VAL A 341 -12.07 13.49 6.39
C VAL A 341 -11.40 13.45 7.76
N ARG A 342 -10.52 12.47 8.02
CA ARG A 342 -9.79 12.38 9.28
C ARG A 342 -8.84 13.57 9.49
N PHE A 343 -8.13 13.99 8.44
CA PHE A 343 -7.23 15.14 8.50
C PHE A 343 -7.98 16.42 8.90
N PHE A 344 -9.09 16.74 8.23
CA PHE A 344 -9.88 17.93 8.55
C PHE A 344 -10.54 17.85 9.94
N ALA A 345 -10.96 16.66 10.37
CA ALA A 345 -11.47 16.47 11.72
C ALA A 345 -10.39 16.69 12.80
N GLU A 346 -9.16 16.20 12.57
CA GLU A 346 -8.03 16.43 13.47
C GLU A 346 -7.68 17.92 13.58
N GLU A 347 -7.69 18.65 12.45
CA GLU A 347 -7.43 20.09 12.42
C GLU A 347 -8.54 20.90 13.12
N ASP A 348 -9.83 20.59 12.90
CA ASP A 348 -10.93 21.25 13.63
C ASP A 348 -10.82 21.04 15.14
N MET A 349 -10.54 19.80 15.56
CA MET A 349 -10.34 19.49 16.98
C MET A 349 -9.13 20.21 17.57
N ARG A 350 -8.06 20.38 16.80
CA ARG A 350 -6.88 21.15 17.19
C ARG A 350 -7.22 22.64 17.36
N MET A 351 -7.87 23.25 16.37
CA MET A 351 -8.29 24.65 16.41
C MET A 351 -9.18 24.94 17.63
N ARG A 352 -10.10 24.03 17.96
CA ARG A 352 -10.95 24.14 19.15
C ARG A 352 -10.16 24.07 20.45
N ARG A 353 -9.15 23.18 20.54
CA ARG A 353 -8.26 23.08 21.71
C ARG A 353 -7.43 24.35 21.90
N GLU A 354 -6.91 24.90 20.80
CA GLU A 354 -6.14 26.15 20.82
C GLU A 354 -7.03 27.34 21.22
N ALA A 355 -8.25 27.42 20.69
CA ALA A 355 -9.23 28.44 21.09
C ALA A 355 -9.55 28.36 22.58
N ALA A 356 -9.86 27.17 23.10
CA ALA A 356 -10.13 26.93 24.52
C ALA A 356 -8.92 27.27 25.41
N ALA A 357 -7.71 26.94 24.99
CA ALA A 357 -6.48 27.28 25.70
C ALA A 357 -6.19 28.79 25.69
N SER A 358 -6.60 29.49 24.63
CA SER A 358 -6.43 30.95 24.50
C SER A 358 -7.47 31.79 25.25
N GLY A 359 -8.47 31.15 25.89
CA GLY A 359 -9.52 31.84 26.65
C GLY A 359 -10.46 32.69 25.81
N ARG A 360 -10.56 32.41 24.50
CA ARG A 360 -11.48 33.09 23.57
C ARG A 360 -12.81 32.38 23.42
#